data_AF-A0A2S8FEQ6-F1
#
_entry.id   AF-A0A2S8FEQ6-F1
#
_cell.length_a   1.000
_cell.length_b   1.000
_cell.length_c   1.000
_cell.angle_alpha   90.00
_cell.angle_beta   90.00
_cell.angle_gamma   90.00
#
_symmetry.space_group_name_H-M   'P 1'
#
loop_
_entity.id
_entity.type
_entity.pdbx_description
1 polymer ?
#
loop_
_entity_poly.entity_id
_entity_poly.type
_entity_poly.pdbx_seq_one_letter_code
_entity_poly.pdbx_strand_id
1 'polypeptide(L)'
;MNLELRWQENTWTSCLHAAQILAGNPPLGVSEELVNAVAPAAKRLVSELQTAQIAPKLFWRHALPLSAQLDGKVELAKAVLRKTHGLEASESSFATSIGGALSDLANTYSLAVPKAAEELILRRRPLREAWEARGPGLLYFLQRVLPEEFLPETADVILVLPISGGRGTAHLAYNSVRLEGMLYDPHPQLPEVARLGWLLSQLNLDLPKYSEEIDPDRIGLIARLATLPGILYAAEEVELVRPGTVTLADSMKLWQVTHIGHETLAEIVQQWWQTQETRQAPWRVALMALDRMVD
;
A
#
# COMPACT_ATOMS: atom_id res chain seq x y z
N MET A 1 -9.66 18.86 -10.87
CA MET A 1 -10.59 17.78 -10.47
C MET A 1 -10.51 17.59 -8.95
N ASN A 2 -11.63 17.33 -8.25
CA ASN A 2 -11.61 17.03 -6.81
C ASN A 2 -11.68 15.52 -6.61
N LEU A 3 -10.57 14.89 -6.20
CA LEU A 3 -10.54 13.50 -5.76
C LEU A 3 -11.38 13.33 -4.47
N GLU A 4 -12.37 12.44 -4.51
CA GLU A 4 -13.17 12.08 -3.33
C GLU A 4 -12.55 10.89 -2.58
N LEU A 5 -12.25 11.08 -1.29
CA LEU A 5 -11.71 10.02 -0.44
C LEU A 5 -12.76 9.40 0.47
N ARG A 6 -12.86 8.07 0.44
CA ARG A 6 -13.72 7.28 1.32
C ARG A 6 -12.88 6.63 2.40
N TRP A 7 -12.93 7.18 3.60
CA TRP A 7 -12.14 6.72 4.74
C TRP A 7 -12.80 5.51 5.41
N GLN A 8 -12.02 4.45 5.62
CA GLN A 8 -12.49 3.20 6.21
C GLN A 8 -11.55 2.76 7.34
N GLU A 9 -12.04 2.73 8.57
CA GLU A 9 -11.39 2.04 9.68
C GLU A 9 -11.72 0.55 9.62
N ASN A 10 -10.73 -0.30 9.31
CA ASN A 10 -11.00 -1.72 9.16
C ASN A 10 -10.12 -2.59 10.08
N THR A 11 -10.74 -3.12 11.14
CA THR A 11 -10.09 -4.03 12.09
C THR A 11 -9.74 -5.37 11.47
N TRP A 12 -10.56 -5.85 10.53
CA TRP A 12 -10.29 -7.09 9.81
C TRP A 12 -9.08 -6.94 8.88
N THR A 13 -9.00 -5.85 8.12
CA THR A 13 -7.80 -5.53 7.34
C THR A 13 -6.58 -5.28 8.24
N SER A 14 -6.77 -4.71 9.44
CA SER A 14 -5.67 -4.57 10.43
C SER A 14 -5.13 -5.92 10.88
N CYS A 15 -6.01 -6.91 11.10
CA CYS A 15 -5.62 -8.28 11.41
C CYS A 15 -4.79 -8.90 10.28
N LEU A 16 -5.24 -8.78 9.02
CA LEU A 16 -4.51 -9.31 7.87
C LEU A 16 -3.19 -8.56 7.62
N HIS A 17 -3.17 -7.25 7.86
CA HIS A 17 -1.96 -6.42 7.78
C HIS A 17 -0.90 -6.87 8.80
N ALA A 18 -1.32 -7.08 10.05
CA ALA A 18 -0.46 -7.64 11.08
C ALA A 18 0.04 -9.04 10.68
N ALA A 19 -0.85 -9.92 10.22
CA ALA A 19 -0.48 -11.26 9.78
C ALA A 19 0.54 -11.25 8.63
N GLN A 20 0.35 -10.39 7.62
CA GLN A 20 1.28 -10.23 6.50
C GLN A 20 2.70 -9.91 6.99
N ILE A 21 2.82 -9.02 7.97
CA ILE A 21 4.11 -8.58 8.50
C ILE A 21 4.72 -9.63 9.43
N LEU A 22 3.91 -10.18 10.35
CA LEU A 22 4.36 -11.07 11.41
C LEU A 22 4.55 -12.52 10.97
N ALA A 23 4.03 -12.92 9.81
CA ALA A 23 4.37 -14.20 9.19
C ALA A 23 5.84 -14.30 8.75
N GLY A 24 6.47 -13.16 8.46
CA GLY A 24 7.88 -13.05 8.09
C GLY A 24 8.78 -12.74 9.28
N ASN A 25 9.68 -11.77 9.09
CA ASN A 25 10.50 -11.22 10.17
C ASN A 25 9.79 -10.00 10.77
N PRO A 26 9.36 -10.07 12.05
CA PRO A 26 8.74 -8.93 12.71
C PRO A 26 9.67 -7.70 12.69
N PRO A 27 9.15 -6.49 12.44
CA PRO A 27 9.90 -5.26 12.60
C PRO A 27 10.41 -5.10 14.04
N LEU A 28 11.47 -4.30 14.21
CA LEU A 28 11.94 -3.91 15.53
C LEU A 28 10.86 -3.09 16.26
N GLY A 29 10.68 -3.34 17.56
CA GLY A 29 9.76 -2.57 18.41
C GLY A 29 8.31 -3.04 18.41
N VAL A 30 7.96 -4.11 17.68
CA VAL A 30 6.64 -4.74 17.83
C VAL A 30 6.54 -5.46 19.17
N SER A 31 5.40 -5.32 19.86
CA SER A 31 5.14 -6.02 21.12
C SER A 31 5.30 -7.54 20.98
N GLU A 32 6.10 -8.15 21.87
CA GLU A 32 6.28 -9.60 21.93
C GLU A 32 4.95 -10.34 22.14
N GLU A 33 4.03 -9.75 22.91
CA GLU A 33 2.70 -10.32 23.14
C GLU A 33 1.92 -10.45 21.83
N LEU A 34 1.96 -9.41 20.99
CA LEU A 34 1.31 -9.41 19.68
C LEU A 34 1.96 -10.41 18.73
N VAL A 35 3.30 -10.47 18.72
CA VAL A 35 4.06 -11.44 17.91
C VAL A 35 3.68 -12.87 18.33
N ASN A 36 3.73 -13.17 19.62
CA ASN A 36 3.45 -14.51 20.16
C ASN A 36 2.01 -14.94 19.92
N ALA A 37 1.05 -14.01 19.97
CA ALA A 37 -0.33 -14.29 19.65
C ALA A 37 -0.54 -14.51 18.13
N VAL A 38 -0.14 -13.54 17.29
CA VAL A 38 -0.59 -13.48 15.90
C VAL A 38 0.31 -14.28 14.95
N ALA A 39 1.62 -14.32 15.17
CA ALA A 39 2.56 -14.96 14.25
C ALA A 39 2.30 -16.46 14.03
N PRO A 40 1.95 -17.28 15.04
CA PRO A 40 1.61 -18.69 14.83
C PRO A 40 0.41 -18.89 13.91
N ALA A 41 -0.68 -18.13 14.11
CA ALA A 41 -1.87 -18.19 13.25
C ALA A 41 -1.57 -17.70 11.83
N ALA A 42 -0.75 -16.65 11.69
CA ALA A 42 -0.31 -16.13 10.41
C ALA A 42 0.55 -17.16 9.62
N LYS A 43 1.47 -17.86 10.30
CA LYS A 43 2.27 -18.94 9.71
C LYS A 43 1.42 -20.13 9.29
N ARG A 44 0.41 -20.50 10.07
CA ARG A 44 -0.55 -21.53 9.67
C ARG A 44 -1.32 -21.12 8.42
N LEU A 45 -1.81 -19.88 8.33
CA LEU A 45 -2.44 -19.38 7.11
C LEU A 45 -1.48 -19.50 5.92
N VAL A 46 -0.22 -19.10 6.05
CA VAL A 46 0.79 -19.28 4.98
C VAL A 46 0.96 -20.75 4.59
N SER A 47 0.94 -21.68 5.54
CA SER A 47 0.98 -23.12 5.24
C SER A 47 -0.23 -23.57 4.42
N GLU A 48 -1.43 -23.13 4.76
CA GLU A 48 -2.65 -23.44 3.98
C GLU A 48 -2.58 -22.88 2.55
N LEU A 49 -2.03 -21.67 2.39
CA LEU A 49 -1.80 -21.07 1.08
C LEU A 49 -0.81 -21.90 0.24
N GLN A 50 0.27 -22.38 0.86
CA GLN A 50 1.25 -23.25 0.21
C GLN A 50 0.63 -24.59 -0.21
N THR A 51 -0.20 -25.19 0.65
CA THR A 51 -0.95 -26.41 0.30
C THR A 51 -1.89 -26.19 -0.88
N ALA A 52 -2.51 -25.00 -0.96
CA ALA A 52 -3.34 -24.58 -2.10
C ALA A 52 -2.53 -24.08 -3.31
N GLN A 53 -1.19 -24.14 -3.27
CA GLN A 53 -0.28 -23.66 -4.32
C GLN A 53 -0.42 -22.17 -4.66
N ILE A 54 -0.84 -21.36 -3.68
CA ILE A 54 -0.95 -19.90 -3.81
C ILE A 54 0.32 -19.26 -3.26
N ALA A 55 1.00 -18.47 -4.08
CA ALA A 55 2.10 -17.64 -3.60
C ALA A 55 1.60 -16.63 -2.54
N PRO A 56 2.20 -16.55 -1.34
CA PRO A 56 1.72 -15.64 -0.29
C PRO A 56 1.65 -14.17 -0.74
N LYS A 57 2.63 -13.69 -1.54
CA LYS A 57 2.62 -12.33 -2.12
C LYS A 57 1.33 -12.07 -2.92
N LEU A 58 0.91 -13.05 -3.72
CA LEU A 58 -0.28 -12.98 -4.55
C LEU A 58 -1.56 -13.01 -3.70
N PHE A 59 -1.60 -13.85 -2.66
CA PHE A 59 -2.71 -13.84 -1.70
C PHE A 59 -2.89 -12.47 -1.06
N TRP A 60 -1.83 -11.91 -0.47
CA TRP A 60 -1.88 -10.61 0.21
C TRP A 60 -2.28 -9.47 -0.73
N ARG A 61 -1.83 -9.51 -2.00
CA ARG A 61 -2.19 -8.51 -3.03
C ARG A 61 -3.70 -8.36 -3.17
N HIS A 62 -4.46 -9.45 -3.05
CA HIS A 62 -5.91 -9.46 -3.21
C HIS A 62 -6.66 -9.45 -1.86
N ALA A 63 -6.20 -10.21 -0.87
CA ALA A 63 -6.89 -10.39 0.40
C ALA A 63 -7.02 -9.09 1.20
N LEU A 64 -5.97 -8.26 1.20
CA LEU A 64 -5.95 -7.02 1.97
C LEU A 64 -7.01 -6.00 1.52
N PRO A 65 -7.05 -5.57 0.25
CA PRO A 65 -8.07 -4.62 -0.20
C PRO A 65 -9.46 -5.26 -0.18
N LEU A 66 -9.61 -6.55 -0.51
CA LEU A 66 -10.91 -7.23 -0.46
C LEU A 66 -11.45 -7.38 0.96
N SER A 67 -10.59 -7.54 1.97
CA SER A 67 -11.02 -7.62 3.37
C SER A 67 -11.69 -6.35 3.89
N ALA A 68 -11.45 -5.22 3.22
CA ALA A 68 -12.13 -3.97 3.54
C ALA A 68 -13.61 -3.99 3.13
N GLN A 69 -13.97 -4.85 2.16
CA GLN A 69 -15.30 -4.97 1.58
C GLN A 69 -16.01 -6.27 1.98
N LEU A 70 -15.27 -7.26 2.49
CA LEU A 70 -15.76 -8.59 2.82
C LEU A 70 -15.45 -8.95 4.27
N ASP A 71 -16.49 -9.04 5.10
CA ASP A 71 -16.38 -9.46 6.50
C ASP A 71 -16.23 -10.98 6.66
N GLY A 72 -16.75 -11.72 5.68
CA GLY A 72 -16.78 -13.18 5.65
C GLY A 72 -15.43 -13.80 5.28
N LYS A 73 -14.93 -14.73 6.10
CA LYS A 73 -13.56 -15.28 5.99
C LYS A 73 -13.48 -16.31 4.88
N VAL A 74 -14.50 -17.14 4.75
CA VAL A 74 -14.63 -18.10 3.65
C VAL A 74 -14.91 -17.34 2.35
N GLU A 75 -15.75 -16.31 2.38
CA GLU A 75 -16.06 -15.45 1.24
C GLU A 75 -14.80 -14.75 0.73
N LEU A 76 -13.97 -14.21 1.62
CA LEU A 76 -12.66 -13.64 1.27
C LEU A 76 -11.75 -14.70 0.64
N ALA A 77 -11.65 -15.90 1.24
CA ALA A 77 -10.85 -16.98 0.69
C ALA A 77 -11.30 -17.36 -0.73
N LYS A 78 -12.62 -17.51 -0.96
CA LYS A 78 -13.20 -17.77 -2.28
C LYS A 78 -12.89 -16.65 -3.28
N ALA A 79 -13.05 -15.39 -2.87
CA ALA A 79 -12.79 -14.25 -3.73
C ALA A 79 -11.31 -14.17 -4.16
N VAL A 80 -10.38 -14.43 -3.24
CA VAL A 80 -8.95 -14.48 -3.55
C VAL A 80 -8.62 -15.66 -4.45
N LEU A 81 -9.06 -16.87 -4.11
CA LEU A 81 -8.87 -18.06 -4.95
C LEU A 81 -9.37 -17.85 -6.38
N ARG A 82 -10.54 -17.21 -6.53
CA ARG A 82 -11.10 -16.88 -7.84
C ARG A 82 -10.20 -15.93 -8.64
N LYS A 83 -9.59 -14.95 -7.98
CA LYS A 83 -8.69 -13.97 -8.61
C LYS A 83 -7.33 -14.57 -8.98
N THR A 84 -6.89 -15.62 -8.28
CA THR A 84 -5.55 -16.19 -8.48
C THR A 84 -5.55 -17.48 -9.31
N HIS A 85 -6.56 -18.33 -9.19
CA HIS A 85 -6.64 -19.64 -9.85
C HIS A 85 -7.96 -19.88 -10.60
N GLY A 86 -8.85 -18.89 -10.67
CA GLY A 86 -10.13 -19.00 -11.38
C GLY A 86 -11.24 -19.69 -10.58
N LEU A 87 -12.37 -19.95 -11.25
CA LEU A 87 -13.62 -20.32 -10.59
C LEU A 87 -13.55 -21.66 -9.86
N GLU A 88 -12.98 -22.70 -10.47
CA GLU A 88 -12.91 -24.06 -9.90
C GLU A 88 -12.18 -24.08 -8.55
N ALA A 89 -11.09 -23.32 -8.44
CA ALA A 89 -10.34 -23.21 -7.20
C ALA A 89 -11.18 -22.58 -6.06
N SER A 90 -12.06 -21.63 -6.39
CA SER A 90 -12.93 -20.97 -5.40
C SER A 90 -14.03 -21.87 -4.84
N GLU A 91 -14.36 -22.97 -5.51
CA GLU A 91 -15.35 -23.95 -5.07
C GLU A 91 -14.71 -25.18 -4.41
N SER A 92 -13.38 -25.23 -4.37
CA SER A 92 -12.62 -26.33 -3.77
C SER A 92 -12.65 -26.32 -2.24
N SER A 93 -12.20 -27.43 -1.65
CA SER A 93 -11.99 -27.55 -0.20
C SER A 93 -10.94 -26.57 0.36
N PHE A 94 -10.05 -26.03 -0.49
CA PHE A 94 -9.07 -25.02 -0.08
C PHE A 94 -9.73 -23.74 0.43
N ALA A 95 -10.88 -23.34 -0.15
CA ALA A 95 -11.60 -22.16 0.33
C ALA A 95 -12.05 -22.31 1.79
N THR A 96 -12.52 -23.50 2.17
CA THR A 96 -12.90 -23.82 3.54
C THR A 96 -11.68 -23.88 4.46
N SER A 97 -10.58 -24.49 4.02
CA SER A 97 -9.35 -24.59 4.83
C SER A 97 -8.74 -23.22 5.13
N ILE A 98 -8.58 -22.40 4.08
CA ILE A 98 -8.08 -21.02 4.20
C ILE A 98 -9.06 -20.17 5.02
N GLY A 99 -10.37 -20.32 4.82
CA GLY A 99 -11.39 -19.64 5.62
C GLY A 99 -11.32 -19.99 7.11
N GLY A 100 -11.02 -21.25 7.44
CA GLY A 100 -10.75 -21.69 8.81
C GLY A 100 -9.52 -21.02 9.40
N ALA A 101 -8.38 -21.04 8.68
CA ALA A 101 -7.16 -20.37 9.13
C ALA A 101 -7.33 -18.85 9.31
N LEU A 102 -8.10 -18.20 8.44
CA LEU A 102 -8.48 -16.79 8.57
C LEU A 102 -9.35 -16.53 9.80
N SER A 103 -10.26 -17.45 10.14
CA SER A 103 -11.11 -17.34 11.33
C SER A 103 -10.28 -17.46 12.61
N ASP A 104 -9.35 -18.42 12.66
CA ASP A 104 -8.45 -18.59 13.80
C ASP A 104 -7.51 -17.40 13.98
N LEU A 105 -7.03 -16.84 12.87
CA LEU A 105 -6.27 -15.60 12.86
C LEU A 105 -7.08 -14.42 13.41
N ALA A 106 -8.32 -14.24 12.94
CA ALA A 106 -9.22 -13.19 13.43
C ALA A 106 -9.47 -13.31 14.93
N ASN A 107 -9.76 -14.52 15.41
CA ASN A 107 -9.99 -14.78 16.83
C ASN A 107 -8.77 -14.41 17.68
N THR A 108 -7.59 -14.90 17.27
CA THR A 108 -6.34 -14.64 18.01
C THR A 108 -5.97 -13.16 18.02
N TYR A 109 -6.15 -12.47 16.89
CA TYR A 109 -5.92 -11.03 16.81
C TYR A 109 -6.88 -10.24 17.69
N SER A 110 -8.18 -10.60 17.70
CA SER A 110 -9.18 -9.91 18.53
C SER A 110 -8.90 -10.02 20.03
N LEU A 111 -8.32 -11.14 20.47
CA LEU A 111 -7.89 -11.33 21.86
C LEU A 111 -6.63 -10.52 22.18
N ALA A 112 -5.68 -10.45 21.24
CA ALA A 112 -4.44 -9.68 21.41
C ALA A 112 -4.65 -8.16 21.32
N VAL A 113 -5.65 -7.71 20.55
CA VAL A 113 -5.92 -6.28 20.28
C VAL A 113 -7.42 -5.99 20.46
N PRO A 114 -7.96 -6.12 21.69
CA PRO A 114 -9.41 -6.06 21.93
C PRO A 114 -10.04 -4.70 21.63
N LYS A 115 -9.25 -3.62 21.61
CA LYS A 115 -9.69 -2.25 21.35
C LYS A 115 -9.35 -1.73 19.96
N ALA A 116 -9.14 -2.63 19.00
CA ALA A 116 -8.66 -2.24 17.68
C ALA A 116 -9.57 -1.22 16.98
N ALA A 117 -10.89 -1.38 17.08
CA ALA A 117 -11.86 -0.46 16.49
C ALA A 117 -11.79 0.94 17.14
N GLU A 118 -11.73 1.00 18.47
CA GLU A 118 -11.62 2.25 19.22
C GLU A 118 -10.33 3.00 18.87
N GLU A 119 -9.21 2.28 18.78
CA GLU A 119 -7.93 2.87 18.39
C GLU A 119 -7.94 3.42 16.97
N LEU A 120 -8.51 2.68 16.00
CA LEU A 120 -8.59 3.14 14.62
C LEU A 120 -9.39 4.43 14.48
N ILE A 121 -10.51 4.55 15.19
CA ILE A 121 -11.34 5.77 15.18
C ILE A 121 -10.52 6.98 15.65
N LEU A 122 -9.72 6.82 16.72
CA LEU A 122 -8.84 7.88 17.23
C LEU A 122 -7.73 8.23 16.24
N ARG A 123 -7.19 7.23 15.55
CA ARG A 123 -6.07 7.36 14.59
C ARG A 123 -6.48 7.95 13.24
N ARG A 124 -7.74 7.83 12.83
CA ARG A 124 -8.24 8.42 11.58
C ARG A 124 -8.12 9.94 11.58
N ARG A 125 -8.48 10.56 12.71
CA ARG A 125 -8.72 12.00 12.78
C ARG A 125 -7.49 12.84 12.42
N PRO A 126 -6.28 12.61 12.98
CA PRO A 126 -5.10 13.42 12.66
C PRO A 126 -4.77 13.45 11.17
N LEU A 127 -4.73 12.27 10.54
CA LEU A 127 -4.42 12.16 9.11
C LEU A 127 -5.49 12.80 8.24
N ARG A 128 -6.77 12.61 8.58
CA ARG A 128 -7.88 13.21 7.84
C ARG A 128 -7.86 14.74 7.92
N GLU A 129 -7.69 15.30 9.11
CA GLU A 129 -7.61 16.76 9.31
C GLU A 129 -6.40 17.34 8.56
N ALA A 130 -5.25 16.66 8.62
CA ALA A 130 -4.05 17.09 7.91
C ALA A 130 -4.21 16.98 6.38
N TRP A 131 -4.92 15.96 5.89
CA TRP A 131 -5.30 15.84 4.49
C TRP A 131 -6.27 16.95 4.06
N GLU A 132 -7.31 17.24 4.83
CA GLU A 132 -8.26 18.32 4.54
C GLU A 132 -7.55 19.69 4.47
N ALA A 133 -6.51 19.89 5.29
CA ALA A 133 -5.74 21.12 5.32
C ALA A 133 -4.76 21.29 4.13
N ARG A 134 -4.11 20.22 3.66
CA ARG A 134 -2.99 20.31 2.68
C ARG A 134 -3.15 19.44 1.43
N GLY A 135 -3.96 18.38 1.50
CA GLY A 135 -4.17 17.39 0.44
C GLY A 135 -4.63 17.98 -0.89
N PRO A 136 -5.66 18.85 -0.94
CA PRO A 136 -6.08 19.48 -2.20
C PRO A 136 -4.95 20.29 -2.87
N GLY A 137 -4.18 21.05 -2.10
CA GLY A 137 -3.01 21.78 -2.60
C GLY A 137 -1.93 20.82 -3.10
N LEU A 138 -1.66 19.75 -2.36
CA LEU A 138 -0.68 18.72 -2.73
C LEU A 138 -1.04 18.10 -4.10
N LEU A 139 -2.31 17.73 -4.31
CA LEU A 139 -2.76 17.18 -5.58
C LEU A 139 -2.69 18.21 -6.72
N TYR A 140 -3.01 19.47 -6.44
CA TYR A 140 -2.90 20.54 -7.44
C TYR A 140 -1.47 20.68 -7.97
N PHE A 141 -0.46 20.71 -7.08
CA PHE A 141 0.94 20.79 -7.52
C PHE A 141 1.42 19.50 -8.18
N LEU A 142 0.96 18.35 -7.70
CA LEU A 142 1.27 17.06 -8.32
C LEU A 142 0.81 17.00 -9.78
N GLN A 143 -0.38 17.50 -10.09
CA GLN A 143 -0.93 17.56 -11.45
C GLN A 143 -0.20 18.52 -12.39
N ARG A 144 0.72 19.36 -11.87
CA ARG A 144 1.58 20.20 -12.70
C ARG A 144 2.76 19.43 -13.31
N VAL A 145 3.12 18.30 -12.70
CA VAL A 145 4.29 17.49 -13.08
C VAL A 145 3.92 16.06 -13.46
N LEU A 146 2.75 15.58 -13.07
CA LEU A 146 2.17 14.29 -13.48
C LEU A 146 0.88 14.50 -14.28
N PRO A 147 0.49 13.56 -15.16
CA PRO A 147 -0.80 13.61 -15.85
C PRO A 147 -1.96 13.63 -14.86
N GLU A 148 -2.97 14.45 -15.13
CA GLU A 148 -4.21 14.49 -14.33
C GLU A 148 -4.85 13.10 -14.21
N GLU A 149 -4.77 12.30 -15.29
CA GLU A 149 -5.31 10.95 -15.39
C GLU A 149 -4.65 9.92 -14.46
N PHE A 150 -3.53 10.25 -13.81
CA PHE A 150 -2.92 9.37 -12.79
C PHE A 150 -3.76 9.33 -11.50
N LEU A 151 -4.52 10.38 -11.24
CA LEU A 151 -5.39 10.48 -10.09
C LEU A 151 -6.80 10.01 -10.46
N PRO A 152 -7.40 9.09 -9.68
CA PRO A 152 -8.79 8.70 -9.88
C PRO A 152 -9.73 9.82 -9.42
N GLU A 153 -11.02 9.71 -9.78
CA GLU A 153 -12.06 10.61 -9.27
C GLU A 153 -12.44 10.28 -7.82
N THR A 154 -12.37 9.01 -7.45
CA THR A 154 -12.68 8.50 -6.10
C THR A 154 -11.62 7.50 -5.67
N ALA A 155 -11.30 7.40 -4.38
CA ALA A 155 -10.45 6.32 -3.86
C ALA A 155 -10.86 5.93 -2.43
N ASP A 156 -10.72 4.64 -2.11
CA ASP A 156 -10.88 4.15 -0.74
C ASP A 156 -9.57 4.28 0.05
N VAL A 157 -9.64 4.84 1.26
CA VAL A 157 -8.51 4.95 2.18
C VAL A 157 -8.75 4.02 3.36
N ILE A 158 -8.07 2.88 3.35
CA ILE A 158 -8.20 1.82 4.34
C ILE A 158 -7.15 2.04 5.44
N LEU A 159 -7.61 2.44 6.62
CA LEU A 159 -6.76 2.62 7.79
C LEU A 159 -6.64 1.34 8.58
N VAL A 160 -5.39 0.98 8.88
CA VAL A 160 -5.05 -0.18 9.70
C VAL A 160 -4.22 0.21 10.92
N LEU A 161 -4.22 -0.64 11.96
CA LEU A 161 -3.37 -0.39 13.12
C LEU A 161 -1.88 -0.48 12.77
N PRO A 162 -1.04 0.36 13.41
CA PRO A 162 0.38 0.35 13.12
C PRO A 162 1.07 -0.90 13.65
N ILE A 163 1.88 -1.52 12.79
CA ILE A 163 2.74 -2.67 13.10
C ILE A 163 4.19 -2.36 12.70
N SER A 164 4.40 -1.48 11.72
CA SER A 164 5.71 -1.24 11.10
C SER A 164 6.10 0.24 11.03
N GLY A 165 5.40 1.09 11.79
CA GLY A 165 5.77 2.49 12.00
C GLY A 165 5.40 3.43 10.85
N GLY A 166 4.26 3.22 10.19
CA GLY A 166 3.79 4.07 9.09
C GLY A 166 3.87 3.41 7.71
N ARG A 167 3.67 2.09 7.60
CA ARG A 167 3.66 1.45 6.27
C ARG A 167 2.41 1.81 5.47
N GLY A 168 2.58 1.92 4.15
CA GLY A 168 1.50 2.16 3.19
C GLY A 168 1.59 1.26 1.95
N THR A 169 0.48 1.05 1.25
CA THR A 169 0.41 0.30 -0.01
C THR A 169 -0.76 0.77 -0.86
N ALA A 170 -0.51 1.08 -2.13
CA ALA A 170 -1.57 1.27 -3.12
C ALA A 170 -2.00 -0.10 -3.68
N HIS A 171 -3.30 -0.32 -3.77
CA HIS A 171 -3.93 -1.51 -4.33
C HIS A 171 -4.60 -1.12 -5.65
N LEU A 172 -3.79 -1.01 -6.71
CA LEU A 172 -4.16 -0.40 -7.99
C LEU A 172 -5.45 -1.02 -8.56
N ALA A 173 -5.51 -2.36 -8.64
CA ALA A 173 -6.67 -3.11 -9.15
C ALA A 173 -7.97 -2.97 -8.33
N TYR A 174 -7.91 -2.27 -7.19
CA TYR A 174 -9.02 -2.05 -6.26
C TYR A 174 -9.29 -0.57 -6.00
N ASN A 175 -8.56 0.33 -6.67
CA ASN A 175 -8.70 1.77 -6.50
C ASN A 175 -8.72 2.20 -5.02
N SER A 176 -7.83 1.58 -4.24
CA SER A 176 -7.75 1.77 -2.79
C SER A 176 -6.31 1.88 -2.33
N VAL A 177 -6.10 2.60 -1.24
CA VAL A 177 -4.82 2.69 -0.53
C VAL A 177 -5.01 2.18 0.88
N ARG A 178 -4.03 1.43 1.38
CA ARG A 178 -3.96 0.99 2.76
C ARG A 178 -2.78 1.69 3.44
N LEU A 179 -2.99 2.23 4.63
CA LEU A 179 -1.91 2.80 5.44
C LEU A 179 -2.15 2.62 6.93
N GLU A 180 -1.04 2.53 7.67
CA GLU A 180 -1.05 2.50 9.13
C GLU A 180 -1.52 3.85 9.70
N GLY A 181 -2.55 3.83 10.54
CA GLY A 181 -3.09 5.00 11.21
C GLY A 181 -2.15 5.50 12.31
N MET A 182 -1.26 6.42 11.97
CA MET A 182 -0.34 7.05 12.92
C MET A 182 -1.02 8.21 13.65
N LEU A 183 -0.75 8.35 14.95
CA LEU A 183 -1.26 9.49 15.76
C LEU A 183 -0.43 10.77 15.54
N TYR A 184 0.78 10.61 15.01
CA TYR A 184 1.74 11.67 14.72
C TYR A 184 2.61 11.20 13.54
N ASP A 185 3.28 12.14 12.86
CA ASP A 185 4.22 11.81 11.80
C ASP A 185 5.46 11.11 12.40
N PRO A 186 5.71 9.82 12.10
CA PRO A 186 6.88 9.10 12.63
C PRO A 186 8.20 9.72 12.13
N HIS A 187 8.11 10.34 10.95
CA HIS A 187 9.18 11.06 10.29
C HIS A 187 8.68 12.46 9.92
N PRO A 188 8.82 13.46 10.82
CA PRO A 188 8.27 14.80 10.61
C PRO A 188 8.77 15.49 9.33
N GLN A 189 9.95 15.11 8.84
CA GLN A 189 10.51 15.61 7.58
C GLN A 189 9.77 15.06 6.35
N LEU A 190 9.01 13.98 6.49
CA LEU A 190 8.29 13.32 5.41
C LEU A 190 6.91 12.82 5.93
N PRO A 191 5.93 13.73 6.08
CA PRO A 191 4.70 13.49 6.83
C PRO A 191 3.75 12.50 6.15
N GLU A 192 2.83 11.94 6.93
CA GLU A 192 1.86 10.93 6.50
C GLU A 192 0.93 11.44 5.39
N VAL A 193 0.61 12.74 5.38
CA VAL A 193 -0.20 13.38 4.31
C VAL A 193 0.50 13.29 2.96
N ALA A 194 1.82 13.50 2.92
CA ALA A 194 2.61 13.33 1.70
C ALA A 194 2.62 11.86 1.25
N ARG A 195 2.71 10.91 2.21
CA ARG A 195 2.60 9.49 1.88
C ARG A 195 1.23 9.14 1.30
N LEU A 196 0.15 9.67 1.87
CA LEU A 196 -1.19 9.44 1.33
C LEU A 196 -1.29 9.95 -0.12
N GLY A 197 -0.84 11.17 -0.39
CA GLY A 197 -0.80 11.72 -1.75
C GLY A 197 0.02 10.86 -2.72
N TRP A 198 1.18 10.38 -2.27
CA TRP A 198 2.03 9.47 -3.04
C TRP A 198 1.31 8.17 -3.38
N LEU A 199 0.63 7.53 -2.42
CA LEU A 199 -0.10 6.29 -2.65
C LEU A 199 -1.27 6.50 -3.63
N LEU A 200 -1.99 7.62 -3.50
CA LEU A 200 -3.12 7.96 -4.37
C LEU A 200 -2.69 8.19 -5.82
N SER A 201 -1.51 8.80 -6.03
CA SER A 201 -0.94 9.05 -7.36
C SER A 201 -0.60 7.81 -8.18
N GLN A 202 -0.61 6.63 -7.53
CA GLN A 202 -0.28 5.36 -8.15
C GLN A 202 -1.50 4.66 -8.75
N LEU A 203 -2.72 5.04 -8.34
CA LEU A 203 -3.90 4.17 -8.48
C LEU A 203 -4.30 3.88 -9.92
N ASN A 204 -4.15 4.85 -10.84
CA ASN A 204 -4.52 4.64 -12.25
C ASN A 204 -3.36 4.12 -13.12
N LEU A 205 -2.20 3.79 -12.54
CA LEU A 205 -1.04 3.33 -13.32
C LEU A 205 -1.17 1.89 -13.81
N ASP A 206 -2.16 1.13 -13.33
CA ASP A 206 -2.47 -0.20 -13.85
C ASP A 206 -3.43 -0.17 -15.06
N LEU A 207 -3.94 0.99 -15.45
CA LEU A 207 -4.77 1.13 -16.66
C LEU A 207 -3.99 0.66 -17.90
N PRO A 208 -4.63 -0.04 -18.86
CA PRO A 208 -3.94 -0.66 -20.00
C PRO A 208 -3.04 0.31 -20.81
N LYS A 209 -3.45 1.58 -20.93
CA LYS A 209 -2.66 2.61 -21.63
C LYS A 209 -1.27 2.86 -21.02
N TYR A 210 -1.05 2.51 -19.76
CA TYR A 210 0.23 2.65 -19.05
C TYR A 210 0.90 1.30 -18.75
N SER A 211 0.13 0.25 -18.49
CA SER A 211 0.62 -1.01 -17.92
C SER A 211 0.84 -2.14 -18.92
N GLU A 212 0.33 -2.05 -20.16
CA GLU A 212 0.31 -3.16 -21.14
C GLU A 212 1.69 -3.78 -21.42
N GLU A 213 2.76 -3.00 -21.35
CA GLU A 213 4.13 -3.44 -21.65
C GLU A 213 4.99 -3.68 -20.40
N ILE A 214 4.40 -3.63 -19.21
CA ILE A 214 5.09 -3.84 -17.94
C ILE A 214 4.57 -5.12 -17.30
N ASP A 215 5.46 -5.93 -16.75
CA ASP A 215 5.07 -7.16 -16.05
C ASP A 215 4.05 -6.83 -14.92
N PRO A 216 2.89 -7.52 -14.86
CA PRO A 216 1.88 -7.32 -13.81
C PRO A 216 2.42 -7.43 -12.38
N ASP A 217 3.51 -8.16 -12.14
CA ASP A 217 4.14 -8.27 -10.83
C ASP A 217 5.11 -7.11 -10.51
N ARG A 218 5.53 -6.36 -11.54
CA ARG A 218 6.43 -5.19 -11.45
C ARG A 218 5.67 -3.87 -11.45
N ILE A 219 4.49 -3.79 -12.04
CA ILE A 219 3.74 -2.51 -12.18
C ILE A 219 3.58 -1.76 -10.86
N GLY A 220 3.35 -2.47 -9.75
CA GLY A 220 3.23 -1.85 -8.44
C GLY A 220 4.53 -1.19 -7.94
N LEU A 221 5.69 -1.75 -8.27
CA LEU A 221 6.98 -1.14 -7.98
C LEU A 221 7.24 0.05 -8.90
N ILE A 222 6.98 -0.10 -10.20
CA ILE A 222 7.17 0.98 -11.17
C ILE A 222 6.29 2.18 -10.84
N ALA A 223 5.03 1.95 -10.46
CA ALA A 223 4.12 3.01 -10.04
C ALA A 223 4.65 3.80 -8.83
N ARG A 224 5.16 3.09 -7.82
CA ARG A 224 5.79 3.69 -6.63
C ARG A 224 6.97 4.58 -6.99
N LEU A 225 7.86 4.07 -7.84
CA LEU A 225 9.08 4.75 -8.25
C LEU A 225 8.78 5.97 -9.15
N ALA A 226 7.88 5.80 -10.12
CA ALA A 226 7.55 6.82 -11.10
C ALA A 226 6.89 8.07 -10.50
N THR A 227 6.14 7.89 -9.42
CA THR A 227 5.36 8.97 -8.77
C THR A 227 6.12 9.65 -7.62
N LEU A 228 7.22 9.06 -7.15
CA LEU A 228 7.94 9.54 -5.98
C LEU A 228 8.59 10.93 -6.18
N PRO A 229 9.23 11.26 -7.32
CA PRO A 229 9.75 12.62 -7.52
C PRO A 229 8.64 13.68 -7.54
N GLY A 230 7.53 13.38 -8.24
CA GLY A 230 6.41 14.31 -8.36
C GLY A 230 5.73 14.63 -7.02
N ILE A 231 5.59 13.64 -6.12
CA ILE A 231 5.00 13.89 -4.80
C ILE A 231 5.95 14.66 -3.88
N LEU A 232 7.27 14.44 -3.96
CA LEU A 232 8.22 15.22 -3.18
C LEU A 232 8.23 16.68 -3.63
N TYR A 233 8.24 16.92 -4.94
CA TYR A 233 8.05 18.26 -5.51
C TYR A 233 6.78 18.91 -4.97
N ALA A 234 5.63 18.23 -5.09
CA ALA A 234 4.36 18.77 -4.65
C ALA A 234 4.31 19.03 -3.12
N ALA A 235 4.96 18.18 -2.33
CA ALA A 235 5.03 18.33 -0.88
C ALA A 235 5.89 19.52 -0.44
N GLU A 236 6.95 19.85 -1.19
CA GLU A 236 7.72 21.07 -0.98
C GLU A 236 6.89 22.32 -1.26
N GLU A 237 6.13 22.33 -2.37
CA GLU A 237 5.28 23.47 -2.76
C GLU A 237 4.17 23.79 -1.75
N VAL A 238 3.69 22.80 -0.99
CA VAL A 238 2.71 22.99 0.09
C VAL A 238 3.32 23.05 1.48
N GLU A 239 4.65 23.19 1.58
CA GLU A 239 5.42 23.31 2.82
C GLU A 239 5.27 22.11 3.78
N LEU A 240 4.91 20.93 3.25
CA LEU A 240 4.91 19.68 4.01
C LEU A 240 6.33 19.12 4.18
N VAL A 241 7.19 19.36 3.20
CA VAL A 241 8.61 18.99 3.21
C VAL A 241 9.42 20.25 2.99
N ARG A 242 10.55 20.41 3.69
CA ARG A 242 11.45 21.54 3.44
C ARG A 242 12.38 21.19 2.28
N PRO A 243 12.61 22.10 1.33
CA PRO A 243 13.52 21.86 0.22
C PRO A 243 14.89 21.33 0.68
N GLY A 244 15.32 20.23 0.06
CA GLY A 244 16.62 19.60 0.33
C GLY A 244 16.77 18.90 1.68
N THR A 245 15.69 18.77 2.47
CA THR A 245 15.75 18.05 3.76
C THR A 245 15.49 16.55 3.66
N VAL A 246 14.90 16.11 2.56
CA VAL A 246 14.61 14.70 2.29
C VAL A 246 15.05 14.37 0.87
N THR A 247 15.94 13.39 0.73
CA THR A 247 16.33 12.89 -0.58
C THR A 247 15.35 11.83 -1.11
N LEU A 248 15.47 11.48 -2.39
CA LEU A 248 14.75 10.32 -2.94
C LEU A 248 15.10 9.03 -2.19
N ALA A 249 16.38 8.83 -1.86
CA ALA A 249 16.84 7.65 -1.12
C ALA A 249 16.25 7.61 0.30
N ASP A 250 16.21 8.75 1.00
CA ASP A 250 15.57 8.86 2.31
C ASP A 250 14.08 8.50 2.22
N SER A 251 13.38 9.02 1.22
CA SER A 251 11.96 8.73 1.01
C SER A 251 11.71 7.25 0.75
N MET A 252 12.53 6.62 -0.09
CA MET A 252 12.45 5.18 -0.36
C MET A 252 12.67 4.34 0.88
N LYS A 253 13.60 4.75 1.75
CA LYS A 253 13.91 4.08 3.01
C LYS A 253 12.79 4.25 4.04
N LEU A 254 12.39 5.50 4.31
CA LEU A 254 11.40 5.85 5.33
C LEU A 254 10.01 5.30 5.00
N TRP A 255 9.60 5.34 3.73
CA TRP A 255 8.32 4.78 3.28
C TRP A 255 8.42 3.31 2.85
N GLN A 256 9.58 2.69 2.99
CA GLN A 256 9.81 1.25 2.75
C GLN A 256 9.40 0.84 1.32
N VAL A 257 9.78 1.64 0.31
CA VAL A 257 9.47 1.39 -1.11
C VAL A 257 10.06 0.06 -1.56
N THR A 258 11.32 -0.19 -1.18
CA THR A 258 12.06 -1.46 -1.35
C THR A 258 12.79 -1.80 -0.04
N HIS A 259 13.33 -3.02 0.07
CA HIS A 259 14.05 -3.45 1.28
C HIS A 259 15.55 -3.14 1.26
N ILE A 260 16.15 -2.98 0.08
CA ILE A 260 17.58 -2.73 -0.11
C ILE A 260 17.82 -1.86 -1.34
N GLY A 261 19.02 -1.30 -1.47
CA GLY A 261 19.48 -0.60 -2.67
C GLY A 261 18.86 0.79 -2.89
N HIS A 262 18.44 1.47 -1.82
CA HIS A 262 17.76 2.77 -1.91
C HIS A 262 18.57 3.83 -2.65
N GLU A 263 19.89 3.91 -2.41
CA GLU A 263 20.81 4.84 -3.08
C GLU A 263 20.82 4.64 -4.60
N THR A 264 21.13 3.40 -5.05
CA THR A 264 21.18 3.05 -6.48
C THR A 264 19.83 3.25 -7.17
N LEU A 265 18.73 2.87 -6.53
CA LEU A 265 17.40 3.08 -7.08
C LEU A 265 17.04 4.57 -7.17
N ALA A 266 17.44 5.37 -6.17
CA ALA A 266 17.23 6.80 -6.19
C ALA A 266 18.00 7.47 -7.34
N GLU A 267 19.24 7.05 -7.61
CA GLU A 267 20.02 7.53 -8.76
C GLU A 267 19.33 7.20 -10.09
N ILE A 268 18.87 5.96 -10.26
CA ILE A 268 18.13 5.52 -11.45
C ILE A 268 16.85 6.35 -11.65
N VAL A 269 16.06 6.52 -10.59
CA VAL A 269 14.80 7.28 -10.64
C VAL A 269 15.07 8.76 -10.92
N GLN A 270 16.10 9.34 -10.32
CA GLN A 270 16.49 10.72 -10.55
C GLN A 270 16.88 10.94 -12.02
N GLN A 271 17.71 10.05 -12.59
CA GLN A 271 18.12 10.13 -13.99
C GLN A 271 16.92 9.97 -14.94
N TRP A 272 16.04 9.02 -14.65
CA TRP A 272 14.82 8.79 -15.41
C TRP A 272 13.90 10.03 -15.37
N TRP A 273 13.69 10.61 -14.18
CA TRP A 273 12.84 11.78 -14.00
C TRP A 273 13.37 13.00 -14.77
N GLN A 274 14.66 13.30 -14.67
CA GLN A 274 15.30 14.40 -15.42
C GLN A 274 15.17 14.20 -16.94
N THR A 275 15.29 12.95 -17.39
CA THR A 275 15.08 12.62 -18.81
C THR A 275 13.64 12.89 -19.22
N GLN A 276 12.68 12.54 -18.36
CA GLN A 276 11.26 12.78 -18.63
C GLN A 276 10.89 14.26 -18.62
N GLU A 277 11.43 15.07 -17.71
CA GLU A 277 11.24 16.52 -17.70
C GLU A 277 11.78 17.18 -18.98
N THR A 278 12.93 16.70 -19.47
CA THR A 278 13.59 17.27 -20.66
C THR A 278 12.93 16.83 -21.95
N ARG A 279 12.59 15.54 -22.08
CA ARG A 279 12.11 14.95 -23.34
C ARG A 279 10.60 14.93 -23.47
N GLN A 280 9.88 14.99 -22.35
CA GLN A 280 8.42 14.94 -22.29
C GLN A 280 7.85 13.77 -23.12
N ALA A 281 8.45 12.58 -22.97
CA ALA A 281 7.98 11.40 -23.68
C ALA A 281 6.57 11.02 -23.20
N PRO A 282 5.74 10.37 -24.05
CA PRO A 282 4.48 9.80 -23.60
C PRO A 282 4.70 8.90 -22.39
N TRP A 283 3.86 9.02 -21.37
CA TRP A 283 4.06 8.35 -20.08
C TRP A 283 4.18 6.83 -20.17
N ARG A 284 3.47 6.18 -21.09
CA ARG A 284 3.66 4.75 -21.40
C ARG A 284 5.14 4.42 -21.67
N VAL A 285 5.77 5.18 -22.57
CA VAL A 285 7.17 4.99 -22.96
C VAL A 285 8.10 5.30 -21.80
N ALA A 286 7.82 6.36 -21.02
CA ALA A 286 8.60 6.70 -19.84
C ALA A 286 8.57 5.58 -18.80
N LEU A 287 7.39 5.03 -18.49
CA LEU A 287 7.24 3.94 -17.51
C LEU A 287 7.94 2.65 -17.95
N MET A 288 7.86 2.30 -19.23
CA MET A 288 8.63 1.16 -19.77
C MET A 288 10.14 1.38 -19.70
N ALA A 289 10.60 2.61 -19.94
CA ALA A 289 12.02 2.93 -19.80
C ALA A 289 12.47 2.77 -18.34
N LEU A 290 11.68 3.25 -17.39
CA LEU A 290 11.94 3.04 -15.96
C LEU A 290 11.99 1.55 -15.61
N ASP A 291 11.03 0.76 -16.11
CA ASP A 291 10.97 -0.68 -15.88
C ASP A 291 12.25 -1.41 -16.33
N ARG A 292 12.80 -1.04 -17.50
CA ARG A 292 14.07 -1.60 -18.01
C ARG A 292 15.30 -1.10 -17.25
N MET A 293 15.25 0.09 -16.65
CA MET A 293 16.38 0.66 -15.92
C MET A 293 16.53 0.06 -14.52
N VAL A 294 15.45 -0.51 -13.95
CA VAL A 294 15.44 -1.12 -12.61
C VAL A 294 15.46 -2.66 -12.65
N ASP A 295 15.58 -3.24 -13.84
CA ASP A 295 15.79 -4.66 -14.10
C ASP A 295 17.23 -5.08 -13.78
#